data_AF-A0A1V4MIK0-F1
#
_entry.id   AF-A0A1V4MIK0-F1
#
_cell.length_a   1.000
_cell.length_b   1.000
_cell.length_c   1.000
_cell.angle_alpha   90.00
_cell.angle_beta   90.00
_cell.angle_gamma   90.00
#
_symmetry.space_group_name_H-M   'P 1'
#
loop_
_entity.id
_entity.type
_entity.pdbx_description
1 polymer ?
#
loop_
_entity_poly.entity_id
_entity_poly.type
_entity_poly.pdbx_seq_one_letter_code
_entity_poly.pdbx_strand_id
1 'polypeptide(L)'
;MGVFKLGNSSEWNQVERVILERRSIRYFKEEQVPEELVKRVLEAGRFAPSHGNCQPWKFVVIRDRKMLDEMTASVAEIWLKSSHRSRSTQFHTGQSSGCQ
;
A
#
# COMPACT_ATOMS: atom_id res chain seq x y z
N MET A 1 -20.77 -0.19 2.73
CA MET A 1 -19.97 1.05 2.59
C MET A 1 -20.87 2.04 1.87
N GLY A 2 -21.33 3.08 2.56
CA GLY A 2 -22.26 4.06 1.97
C GLY A 2 -21.54 4.82 0.87
N VAL A 3 -22.03 4.70 -0.37
CA VAL A 3 -21.54 5.50 -1.49
C VAL A 3 -22.12 6.90 -1.32
N PHE A 4 -21.26 7.91 -1.24
CA PHE A 4 -21.70 9.31 -1.37
C PHE A 4 -22.43 9.45 -2.70
N LYS A 5 -23.75 9.69 -2.67
CA LYS A 5 -24.55 9.90 -3.88
C LYS A 5 -24.24 11.29 -4.42
N LEU A 6 -23.33 11.35 -5.40
CA LEU A 6 -23.15 12.53 -6.22
C LEU A 6 -24.40 12.68 -7.10
N GLY A 7 -25.02 13.86 -7.07
CA GLY A 7 -26.28 14.14 -7.76
C GLY A 7 -26.14 14.01 -9.28
N ASN A 8 -27.05 13.24 -9.88
CA ASN A 8 -27.38 13.08 -11.29
C ASN A 8 -26.29 13.47 -12.32
N SER A 9 -25.38 12.53 -12.56
CA SER A 9 -24.80 12.27 -13.89
C SER A 9 -24.42 10.78 -13.92
N SER A 10 -25.07 10.07 -14.82
CA SER A 10 -25.14 8.62 -14.98
C SER A 10 -23.78 7.95 -15.25
N GLU A 11 -23.54 6.83 -14.55
CA GLU A 11 -22.43 5.86 -14.64
C GLU A 11 -21.01 6.34 -14.30
N TRP A 12 -20.30 5.54 -13.51
CA TRP A 12 -18.88 5.75 -13.21
C TRP A 12 -18.02 5.45 -14.44
N ASN A 13 -17.05 6.31 -14.73
CA ASN A 13 -16.05 6.04 -15.76
C ASN A 13 -15.06 4.93 -15.31
N GLN A 14 -14.21 4.46 -16.22
CA GLN A 14 -13.29 3.35 -15.93
C GLN A 14 -12.35 3.65 -14.75
N VAL A 15 -11.86 4.89 -14.62
CA VAL A 15 -10.95 5.30 -13.54
C VAL A 15 -11.68 5.31 -12.19
N GLU A 16 -12.86 5.91 -12.15
CA GLU A 16 -13.70 5.97 -10.96
C GLU A 16 -14.05 4.57 -10.45
N ARG A 17 -14.45 3.66 -11.37
CA ARG A 17 -14.72 2.26 -11.04
C ARG A 17 -13.52 1.56 -10.44
N VAL A 18 -12.35 1.68 -11.08
CA VAL A 18 -11.11 1.08 -10.57
C VAL A 18 -10.77 1.56 -9.17
N ILE A 19 -10.97 2.84 -8.87
CA ILE A 19 -10.69 3.41 -7.55
C ILE A 19 -11.71 2.93 -6.50
N LEU A 20 -13.00 2.96 -6.83
CA LEU A 20 -14.10 2.70 -5.88
C LEU A 20 -14.34 1.22 -5.62
N GLU A 21 -14.11 0.36 -6.60
CA GLU A 21 -14.31 -1.10 -6.48
C GLU A 21 -13.07 -1.83 -5.94
N ARG A 22 -11.92 -1.15 -5.82
CA ARG A 22 -10.64 -1.74 -5.38
C ARG A 22 -10.76 -2.40 -4.00
N ARG A 23 -10.33 -3.66 -3.90
CA ARG A 23 -10.17 -4.40 -2.63
C ARG A 23 -8.71 -4.80 -2.41
N SER A 24 -8.33 -4.99 -1.15
CA SER A 24 -7.03 -5.57 -0.81
C SER A 24 -7.10 -7.10 -0.98
N ILE A 25 -6.48 -7.61 -2.04
CA ILE A 25 -6.41 -9.04 -2.35
C ILE A 25 -5.22 -9.67 -1.63
N ARG A 26 -5.43 -10.87 -1.06
CA ARG A 26 -4.41 -11.60 -0.26
C ARG A 26 -4.23 -13.06 -0.71
N TYR A 27 -4.90 -13.46 -1.78
CA TYR A 27 -4.77 -14.77 -2.40
C TYR A 27 -4.57 -14.58 -3.89
N PHE A 28 -3.49 -15.14 -4.43
CA PHE A 28 -3.04 -14.94 -5.80
C PHE A 28 -2.82 -16.28 -6.48
N LYS A 29 -2.89 -16.29 -7.82
CA LYS A 29 -2.51 -17.46 -8.62
C LYS A 29 -0.99 -17.66 -8.54
N GLU A 30 -0.54 -18.88 -8.79
CA GLU A 30 0.91 -19.21 -8.86
C GLU A 30 1.57 -18.70 -10.15
N GLU A 31 0.76 -18.36 -11.15
CA GLU A 31 1.20 -17.81 -12.44
C GLU A 31 1.93 -16.48 -12.25
N GLN A 32 3.11 -16.38 -12.86
CA GLN A 32 3.91 -15.16 -12.84
C GLN A 32 3.31 -14.09 -13.76
N VAL A 33 3.35 -12.84 -13.31
CA VAL A 33 2.91 -11.70 -14.13
C VAL A 33 3.95 -11.43 -15.23
N PRO A 34 3.53 -11.27 -16.50
CA PRO A 34 4.41 -10.88 -17.60
C PRO A 34 5.23 -9.63 -17.28
N GLU A 35 6.49 -9.61 -17.72
CA GLU A 35 7.42 -8.51 -17.42
C GLU A 35 6.95 -7.15 -17.91
N GLU A 36 6.38 -7.10 -19.10
CA GLU A 36 5.86 -5.85 -19.68
C GLU A 36 4.74 -5.23 -18.84
N LEU A 37 3.91 -6.06 -18.20
CA LEU A 37 2.87 -5.57 -17.30
C LEU A 37 3.47 -5.01 -16.00
N VAL A 38 4.50 -5.68 -15.46
CA VAL A 38 5.21 -5.18 -14.27
C VAL A 38 5.85 -3.83 -14.57
N LYS A 39 6.58 -3.70 -15.69
CA LYS A 39 7.18 -2.43 -16.12
C LYS A 39 6.15 -1.33 -16.30
N ARG A 40 5.02 -1.63 -16.94
CA ARG A 40 3.92 -0.67 -17.15
C ARG A 40 3.35 -0.13 -15.84
N VAL A 41 3.18 -0.99 -14.83
CA VAL A 41 2.68 -0.57 -13.50
C VAL A 41 3.72 0.28 -12.77
N LEU A 42 5.00 -0.10 -12.82
CA LEU A 42 6.08 0.68 -12.20
C LEU A 42 6.21 2.06 -12.86
N GLU A 43 6.10 2.14 -14.18
CA GLU A 43 6.12 3.41 -14.91
C GLU A 43 4.95 4.30 -14.49
N ALA A 44 3.73 3.77 -14.45
CA ALA A 44 2.56 4.52 -13.97
C ALA A 44 2.73 5.01 -12.52
N GLY A 45 3.29 4.16 -11.64
CA GLY A 45 3.54 4.52 -10.24
C GLY A 45 4.58 5.62 -10.06
N ARG A 46 5.61 5.66 -10.92
CA ARG A 46 6.64 6.70 -10.92
C ARG A 46 6.11 8.10 -11.20
N PHE A 47 4.96 8.23 -11.88
CA PHE A 47 4.32 9.53 -12.14
C PHE A 47 3.58 10.12 -10.94
N ALA A 48 3.58 9.46 -9.78
CA ALA A 48 3.09 10.07 -8.55
C ALA A 48 3.83 11.40 -8.27
N PRO A 49 3.17 12.43 -7.70
CA PRO A 49 3.85 13.65 -7.32
C PRO A 49 4.84 13.40 -6.17
N SER A 50 5.98 14.10 -6.19
CA SER A 50 6.96 14.09 -5.09
C SER A 50 7.45 15.50 -4.78
N HIS A 51 7.86 15.72 -3.53
CA HIS A 51 8.41 17.01 -3.08
C HIS A 51 9.63 17.37 -3.93
N GLY A 52 9.61 18.55 -4.56
CA GLY A 52 10.68 19.00 -5.46
C GLY A 52 10.94 18.06 -6.65
N ASN A 53 9.98 17.20 -7.01
CA ASN A 53 10.14 16.13 -7.99
C ASN A 53 11.36 15.22 -7.73
N CYS A 54 11.70 14.97 -6.46
CA CYS A 54 12.89 14.19 -6.09
C CYS A 54 12.75 12.69 -6.39
N GLN A 55 11.53 12.21 -6.66
CA GLN A 55 11.22 10.82 -7.02
C GLN A 55 11.96 9.79 -6.15
N PRO A 56 11.77 9.82 -4.81
CA PRO A 56 12.63 9.11 -3.87
C PRO A 56 12.35 7.61 -3.82
N TRP A 57 11.32 7.13 -4.51
CA TRP A 57 10.94 5.72 -4.54
C TRP A 57 12.00 4.86 -5.24
N LYS A 58 12.24 3.68 -4.66
CA LYS A 58 13.03 2.60 -5.24
C LYS A 58 12.16 1.35 -5.27
N PHE A 59 12.17 0.66 -6.41
CA PHE A 59 11.40 -0.57 -6.60
C PHE A 59 12.37 -1.73 -6.78
N VAL A 60 12.11 -2.83 -6.07
CA VAL A 60 12.81 -4.10 -6.23
C VAL A 60 11.76 -5.14 -6.59
N VAL A 61 11.90 -5.76 -7.76
CA VAL A 61 10.98 -6.81 -8.23
C VAL A 61 11.59 -8.16 -7.89
N ILE A 62 10.91 -8.92 -7.04
CA ILE A 62 11.35 -10.25 -6.60
C ILE A 62 10.47 -11.29 -7.27
N ARG A 63 11.09 -12.17 -8.06
CA ARG A 63 10.42 -13.29 -8.75
C ARG A 63 10.81 -14.67 -8.21
N ASP A 64 11.96 -14.75 -7.54
CA ASP A 64 12.40 -15.99 -6.93
C ASP A 64 11.54 -16.32 -5.71
N ARG A 65 10.86 -17.48 -5.79
CA ARG A 65 9.98 -17.94 -4.73
C ARG A 65 10.74 -18.23 -3.44
N LYS A 66 11.96 -18.77 -3.54
CA LYS A 66 12.77 -19.09 -2.37
C LYS A 66 13.13 -17.83 -1.59
N MET A 67 13.57 -16.79 -2.29
CA MET A 67 13.84 -15.47 -1.69
C MET A 67 12.58 -14.89 -1.02
N LEU A 68 11.41 -14.99 -1.66
CA LEU A 68 10.15 -14.53 -1.06
C LEU A 68 9.77 -15.29 0.21
N ASP A 69 9.97 -16.61 0.23
CA ASP A 69 9.66 -17.45 1.40
C ASP A 69 10.61 -17.13 2.57
N GLU A 70 11.90 -16.94 2.30
CA GLU A 70 12.90 -16.50 3.29
C GLU A 70 12.54 -15.14 3.90
N MET A 71 12.21 -14.15 3.05
CA MET A 71 11.76 -12.83 3.51
C MET A 71 10.48 -12.91 4.34
N THR A 72 9.52 -13.74 3.93
CA THR A 72 8.26 -13.94 4.65
C THR A 72 8.53 -14.48 6.06
N ALA A 73 9.42 -15.47 6.19
CA ALA A 73 9.81 -16.02 7.48
C ALA A 73 10.46 -14.94 8.39
N SER A 74 11.39 -14.15 7.86
CA SER A 74 12.04 -13.07 8.62
C SER A 74 11.05 -12.01 9.09
N VAL A 75 10.12 -11.59 8.23
CA VAL A 75 9.09 -10.60 8.59
C VAL A 75 8.16 -11.15 9.67
N ALA A 76 7.75 -12.42 9.58
CA ALA A 76 6.93 -13.07 10.59
C ALA A 76 7.64 -13.11 11.96
N GLU A 77 8.93 -13.43 11.99
CA GLU A 77 9.74 -13.44 13.21
C GLU A 77 9.83 -12.05 13.85
N ILE A 78 10.10 -11.00 13.06
CA ILE A 78 10.13 -9.61 13.54
C ILE A 78 8.78 -9.22 14.14
N TRP A 79 7.69 -9.58 13.46
CA TRP A 79 6.34 -9.25 13.91
C TRP A 79 6.01 -9.93 15.25
N LEU A 80 6.35 -11.21 15.41
CA LEU A 80 6.18 -11.96 16.66
C LEU A 80 7.01 -11.38 17.82
N LYS A 81 8.25 -10.95 17.55
CA LYS A 81 9.10 -10.29 18.55
C LYS A 81 8.58 -8.90 18.93
N SER A 82 8.08 -8.14 17.96
CA SER A 82 7.55 -6.78 18.17
C SER A 82 6.21 -6.77 18.92
N SER A 83 5.37 -7.79 18.73
CA SER A 83 4.06 -7.89 19.37
C SER A 83 4.12 -8.17 20.88
N HIS A 84 5.30 -8.52 21.41
CA HIS A 84 5.59 -8.61 22.84
C HIS A 84 6.07 -7.28 23.47
N ARG A 85 6.27 -6.22 22.68
CA ARG A 85 6.60 -4.88 23.20
C ARG A 85 5.32 -4.14 23.57
N SER A 86 4.77 -4.50 24.73
CA SER A 86 3.74 -3.84 25.55
C SER A 86 2.68 -2.99 24.84
N ARG A 87 1.42 -3.41 24.96
CA ARG A 87 0.21 -2.58 24.86
C ARG A 87 0.16 -1.55 26.00
N SER A 88 1.13 -0.66 26.08
CA SER A 88 1.15 0.45 27.01
C SER A 88 1.50 1.74 26.28
N THR A 89 0.76 2.04 25.21
CA THR A 89 0.55 3.43 24.86
C THR A 89 -0.48 3.97 25.86
N GLN A 90 0.01 4.38 27.03
CA GLN A 90 -0.73 5.37 27.81
C GLN A 90 -0.89 6.58 26.90
N PHE A 91 -2.11 6.82 26.42
CA PHE A 91 -2.49 8.12 25.91
C PHE A 91 -2.32 9.11 27.05
N HIS A 92 -1.14 9.73 27.15
CA HIS A 92 -0.99 10.97 27.88
C HIS A 92 -1.70 12.04 27.05
N THR A 93 -2.98 12.26 27.32
CA THR A 93 -3.63 13.55 27.03
C THR A 93 -2.99 14.58 27.96
N GLY A 94 -1.80 15.05 27.58
CA GLY A 94 -1.10 16.17 28.17
C GLY A 94 -1.43 17.45 27.42
N GLN A 95 -1.73 18.50 28.18
CA GLN A 95 -2.38 19.73 27.76
C GLN A 95 -1.56 20.62 26.81
N SER A 96 -2.33 21.46 26.12
CA SER A 96 -1.97 22.70 25.44
C SER A 96 -0.73 23.45 25.97
N SER A 97 0.17 23.80 25.06
CA SER A 97 0.78 25.15 25.01
C SER A 97 1.39 25.34 23.62
N GLY A 98 1.13 26.51 23.01
CA GLY A 98 1.28 26.77 21.58
C GLY A 98 2.71 26.92 21.09
N CYS A 99 2.83 26.88 19.75
CA CYS A 99 3.94 27.45 19.02
C CYS A 99 3.45 28.73 18.33
N GLN A 100 4.25 29.77 18.48
CA GLN A 100 4.17 31.06 17.78
C GLN A 100 4.32 30.89 16.27
#